data_AF-A0A1E5LEF2-F1
#
_entry.id   AF-A0A1E5LEF2-F1
#
_cell.length_a   1.000
_cell.length_b   1.000
_cell.length_c   1.000
_cell.angle_alpha   90.00
_cell.angle_beta   90.00
_cell.angle_gamma   90.00
#
_symmetry.space_group_name_H-M   'P 1'
#
loop_
_entity.id
_entity.type
_entity.pdbx_description
1 polymer ?
#
loop_
_entity_poly.entity_id
_entity_poly.type
_entity_poly.pdbx_seq_one_letter_code
_entity_poly.pdbx_strand_id
1 'polypeptide(L)'
;MKVDTLNVKYIIDEKTTVIPTKMFYEIVAEDEFQTIHFEVQLNNHQIKSKLSNSVEYAIKYFQTELPDNIRIACCQSCQHGNFNPFGDLENEIFCLKDKTLLNRDRVVNIFSEQDDSFDTRSRKLLDYCKDYQSICESEKYTYNDWV
;
A
#
# COMPACT_ATOMS: atom_id res chain seq x y z
N MET A 1 5.95 -21.54 6.19
CA MET A 1 4.96 -20.54 5.76
C MET A 1 3.99 -20.19 6.88
N LYS A 2 3.96 -18.90 7.27
CA LYS A 2 2.97 -18.30 8.19
C LYS A 2 1.79 -17.75 7.39
N VAL A 3 0.65 -17.52 8.06
CA VAL A 3 -0.56 -16.97 7.44
C VAL A 3 -1.22 -15.97 8.37
N ASP A 4 -1.46 -14.76 7.86
CA ASP A 4 -2.28 -13.74 8.52
C ASP A 4 -3.54 -13.47 7.71
N THR A 5 -4.59 -13.00 8.39
CA THR A 5 -5.82 -12.53 7.75
C THR A 5 -5.97 -11.03 7.95
N LEU A 6 -6.03 -10.29 6.85
CA LEU A 6 -6.10 -8.85 6.83
C LEU A 6 -7.49 -8.42 6.34
N ASN A 7 -8.04 -7.37 6.95
CA ASN A 7 -9.29 -6.76 6.51
C ASN A 7 -8.98 -5.71 5.45
N VAL A 8 -8.91 -6.12 4.18
CA VAL A 8 -8.52 -5.25 3.08
C VAL A 8 -9.76 -4.55 2.49
N LYS A 9 -9.62 -3.26 2.18
CA LYS A 9 -10.64 -2.45 1.54
C LYS A 9 -10.50 -2.56 0.03
N TYR A 10 -11.59 -2.89 -0.64
CA TYR A 10 -11.71 -2.99 -2.09
C TYR A 10 -12.76 -2.01 -2.58
N ILE A 11 -12.54 -1.40 -3.74
CA ILE A 11 -13.58 -0.72 -4.51
C ILE A 11 -14.03 -1.70 -5.59
N ILE A 12 -15.29 -2.15 -5.51
CA ILE A 12 -15.92 -3.07 -6.45
C ILE A 12 -17.14 -2.35 -7.01
N ASP A 13 -17.17 -2.12 -8.32
CA ASP A 13 -18.26 -1.38 -8.98
C ASP A 13 -18.56 -0.05 -8.24
N GLU A 14 -17.49 0.72 -7.99
CA GLU A 14 -17.50 2.01 -7.29
C GLU A 14 -17.92 1.96 -5.80
N LYS A 15 -18.18 0.78 -5.25
CA LYS A 15 -18.56 0.60 -3.85
C LYS A 15 -17.41 0.05 -3.02
N THR A 16 -17.13 0.70 -1.91
CA THR A 16 -16.12 0.24 -0.97
C THR A 16 -16.63 -0.93 -0.13
N THR A 17 -15.93 -2.06 -0.19
CA THR A 17 -16.24 -3.30 0.53
C THR A 17 -15.01 -3.74 1.34
N VAL A 18 -15.23 -4.37 2.49
CA VAL A 18 -14.14 -5.01 3.28
C VAL A 18 -14.19 -6.50 3.03
N ILE A 19 -13.06 -7.09 2.66
CA ILE A 19 -12.97 -8.51 2.36
C ILE A 19 -11.76 -9.08 3.10
N PRO A 20 -11.92 -10.18 3.85
CA PRO A 20 -10.80 -10.88 4.46
C PRO A 20 -9.86 -11.42 3.39
N THR A 21 -8.61 -10.99 3.45
CA THR A 21 -7.55 -11.37 2.51
C THR A 21 -6.45 -12.04 3.29
N LYS A 22 -6.03 -13.22 2.84
CA LYS A 22 -4.95 -13.97 3.46
C LYS A 22 -3.61 -13.46 2.94
N MET A 23 -2.68 -13.21 3.86
CA MET A 23 -1.28 -12.95 3.57
C MET A 23 -0.50 -14.19 3.97
N PHE A 24 0.13 -14.84 3.01
CA PHE A 24 1.00 -15.98 3.24
C PHE A 24 2.43 -15.50 3.13
N TYR A 25 3.27 -15.84 4.09
CA TYR A 25 4.62 -15.32 4.11
C TYR A 25 5.64 -16.19 4.87
N GLU A 26 6.90 -16.01 4.52
CA GLU A 26 8.07 -16.57 5.19
C GLU A 26 9.08 -15.47 5.43
N ILE A 27 9.64 -15.42 6.63
CA ILE A 27 10.55 -14.38 7.09
C ILE A 27 11.91 -15.04 7.37
N VAL A 28 12.99 -14.45 6.87
CA VAL A 28 14.37 -14.93 7.11
C VAL A 28 15.01 -14.23 8.31
N ALA A 29 14.77 -12.92 8.43
CA ALA A 29 15.22 -12.05 9.52
C ALA A 29 14.14 -10.98 9.80
N GLU A 30 14.27 -10.22 10.88
CA GLU A 30 13.31 -9.15 11.19
C GLU A 30 13.10 -8.23 9.98
N ASP A 31 11.83 -8.05 9.59
CA ASP A 31 11.38 -7.30 8.40
C ASP A 31 11.95 -7.75 7.03
N GLU A 32 12.61 -8.91 6.96
CA GLU A 32 13.14 -9.49 5.71
C GLU A 32 12.33 -10.72 5.27
N PHE A 33 11.48 -10.53 4.25
CA PHE A 33 10.65 -11.60 3.71
C PHE A 33 11.42 -12.46 2.69
N GLN A 34 11.37 -13.77 2.88
CA GLN A 34 11.81 -14.73 1.86
C GLN A 34 10.78 -14.84 0.74
N THR A 35 9.52 -15.00 1.15
CA THR A 35 8.39 -15.15 0.26
C THR A 35 7.16 -14.50 0.87
N ILE A 36 6.35 -13.85 0.03
CA ILE A 36 5.04 -13.32 0.37
C ILE A 36 4.11 -13.43 -0.84
N HIS A 37 2.86 -13.80 -0.60
CA HIS A 37 1.76 -13.62 -1.55
C HIS A 37 0.43 -13.40 -0.82
N PHE A 38 -0.51 -12.79 -1.53
CA PHE A 38 -1.87 -12.55 -1.06
C PHE A 38 -2.87 -13.48 -1.75
N GLU A 39 -3.92 -13.86 -1.03
CA GLU A 39 -5.05 -14.60 -1.60
C GLU A 39 -6.38 -14.03 -1.09
N VAL A 40 -7.35 -13.87 -1.99
CA VAL A 40 -8.72 -13.47 -1.66
C VAL A 40 -9.72 -14.33 -2.43
N GLN A 41 -10.87 -14.60 -1.81
CA GLN A 41 -11.99 -15.24 -2.46
C GLN A 41 -12.99 -14.17 -2.94
N LEU A 42 -13.20 -14.06 -4.25
CA LEU A 42 -14.12 -13.11 -4.88
C LEU A 42 -15.03 -13.87 -5.85
N ASN A 43 -16.36 -13.79 -5.67
CA ASN A 43 -17.35 -14.39 -6.58
C ASN A 43 -17.03 -15.86 -6.97
N ASN A 44 -16.74 -16.70 -5.98
CA ASN A 44 -16.32 -18.11 -6.12
C ASN A 44 -14.98 -18.35 -6.84
N HIS A 45 -14.22 -17.31 -7.15
CA HIS A 45 -12.87 -17.42 -7.68
C HIS A 45 -11.86 -17.09 -6.59
N GLN A 46 -10.81 -17.90 -6.49
CA GLN A 46 -9.65 -17.58 -5.67
C GLN A 46 -8.70 -16.78 -6.54
N ILE A 47 -8.38 -15.57 -6.10
CA ILE A 47 -7.37 -14.71 -6.74
C ILE A 47 -6.14 -14.71 -5.85
N LYS A 48 -4.98 -14.87 -6.48
CA LYS A 48 -3.69 -15.01 -5.80
C LYS A 48 -2.65 -14.14 -6.48
N SER A 49 -1.89 -13.40 -5.68
CA SER A 49 -0.75 -12.64 -6.19
C SER A 49 0.42 -13.55 -6.55
N LYS A 50 1.30 -13.06 -7.44
CA LYS A 50 2.64 -13.65 -7.61
C LYS A 50 3.41 -13.60 -6.28
N LEU A 51 4.32 -14.56 -6.12
CA LEU A 51 5.27 -14.55 -5.01
C LEU A 51 6.23 -13.37 -5.16
N SER A 52 6.52 -12.71 -4.04
CA SER A 52 7.49 -11.63 -3.93
C SER A 52 8.32 -11.82 -2.66
N ASN A 53 9.40 -11.07 -2.51
CA ASN A 53 10.16 -10.91 -1.26
C ASN A 53 9.92 -9.54 -0.61
N SER A 54 8.99 -8.74 -1.14
CA SER A 54 8.56 -7.45 -0.61
C SER A 54 7.05 -7.35 -0.62
N VAL A 55 6.49 -6.78 0.45
CA VAL A 55 5.07 -6.54 0.64
C VAL A 55 4.54 -5.56 -0.40
N GLU A 56 5.31 -4.52 -0.70
CA GLU A 56 4.98 -3.52 -1.73
C GLU A 56 4.70 -4.19 -3.07
N TYR A 57 5.66 -4.97 -3.58
CA TYR A 57 5.51 -5.66 -4.86
C TYR A 57 4.44 -6.74 -4.81
N ALA A 58 4.28 -7.46 -3.69
CA ALA A 58 3.22 -8.45 -3.56
C ALA A 58 1.83 -7.82 -3.68
N ILE A 59 1.60 -6.64 -3.08
CA ILE A 59 0.33 -5.91 -3.21
C ILE A 59 0.14 -5.39 -4.64
N LYS A 60 1.19 -4.85 -5.28
CA LYS A 60 1.11 -4.41 -6.69
C LYS A 60 0.73 -5.57 -7.60
N TYR A 61 1.44 -6.69 -7.49
CA TYR A 61 1.09 -7.90 -8.23
C TYR A 61 -0.32 -8.35 -7.92
N PHE A 62 -0.73 -8.30 -6.66
CA PHE A 62 -2.09 -8.65 -6.30
C PHE A 62 -3.14 -7.78 -7.00
N GLN A 63 -2.92 -6.46 -7.07
CA GLN A 63 -3.79 -5.56 -7.84
C GLN A 63 -3.85 -5.94 -9.32
N THR A 64 -2.74 -6.38 -9.93
CA THR A 64 -2.74 -6.78 -11.34
C THR A 64 -3.49 -8.09 -11.63
N GLU A 65 -3.69 -8.92 -10.61
CA GLU A 65 -4.44 -10.19 -10.73
C GLU A 65 -5.95 -9.99 -10.44
N LEU A 66 -6.35 -8.80 -9.94
CA LEU A 66 -7.76 -8.47 -9.73
C LEU A 66 -8.42 -8.07 -11.06
N PRO A 67 -9.73 -8.37 -11.25
CA PRO A 67 -10.49 -7.85 -12.39
C PRO A 67 -10.46 -6.32 -12.48
N ASP A 68 -10.56 -5.77 -13.71
CA ASP A 68 -10.47 -4.32 -13.98
C ASP A 68 -11.45 -3.45 -13.19
N ASN A 69 -12.62 -4.00 -12.83
CA ASN A 69 -13.65 -3.32 -12.04
C ASN A 69 -13.40 -3.39 -10.52
N ILE A 70 -12.30 -4.00 -10.08
CA ILE A 70 -11.92 -4.19 -8.68
C ILE A 70 -10.56 -3.56 -8.41
N ARG A 71 -10.51 -2.68 -7.41
CA ARG A 71 -9.27 -2.02 -6.98
C ARG A 71 -9.06 -2.13 -5.48
N ILE A 72 -7.82 -2.32 -5.06
CA ILE A 72 -7.42 -2.24 -3.67
C ILE A 72 -7.40 -0.77 -3.26
N ALA A 73 -8.16 -0.43 -2.22
CA ALA A 73 -8.20 0.91 -1.65
C ALA A 73 -7.41 0.93 -0.35
N CYS A 74 -6.15 1.38 -0.41
CA CYS A 74 -5.27 1.39 0.74
C CYS A 74 -4.27 2.56 0.69
N CYS A 75 -3.45 2.71 1.73
CA CYS A 75 -2.43 3.75 1.79
C CYS A 75 -1.44 3.67 0.62
N GLN A 76 -1.05 2.46 0.18
CA GLN A 76 -0.19 2.28 -0.99
C GLN A 76 -0.88 2.68 -2.31
N SER A 77 -2.20 2.62 -2.42
CA SER A 77 -2.90 3.09 -3.63
C SER A 77 -3.42 4.53 -3.51
N CYS A 78 -3.06 5.23 -2.42
CA CYS A 78 -3.59 6.55 -2.11
C CYS A 78 -2.60 7.66 -2.47
N GLN A 79 -3.08 8.76 -3.08
CA GLN A 79 -2.25 9.93 -3.42
C GLN A 79 -1.63 10.65 -2.22
N HIS A 80 -2.06 10.32 -1.01
CA HIS A 80 -1.47 10.85 0.22
C HIS A 80 -0.34 9.99 0.76
N GLY A 81 -0.24 8.72 0.34
CA GLY A 81 0.77 7.78 0.78
C GLY A 81 2.08 7.99 0.01
N ASN A 82 3.18 8.20 0.73
CA ASN A 82 4.50 8.34 0.13
C ASN A 82 5.51 7.45 0.85
N PHE A 83 6.34 6.75 0.09
CA PHE A 83 7.52 6.07 0.62
C PHE A 83 8.57 7.08 1.06
N ASN A 84 9.36 6.69 2.05
CA ASN A 84 10.48 7.48 2.53
C ASN A 84 11.63 7.45 1.51
N PRO A 85 12.08 8.59 0.96
CA PRO A 85 13.18 8.61 0.00
C PRO A 85 14.54 8.17 0.58
N PHE A 86 14.65 8.08 1.91
CA PHE A 86 15.90 7.81 2.63
C PHE A 86 15.92 6.47 3.35
N GLY A 87 14.82 5.74 3.38
CA GLY A 87 14.70 4.48 4.12
C GLY A 87 13.68 3.55 3.48
N ASP A 88 13.82 2.26 3.76
CA ASP A 88 13.12 1.17 3.09
C ASP A 88 12.48 0.21 4.09
N LEU A 89 11.93 0.74 5.19
CA LEU A 89 11.20 -0.09 6.15
C LEU A 89 10.05 -0.82 5.45
N GLU A 90 10.10 -2.14 5.56
CA GLU A 90 9.15 -3.01 4.87
C GLU A 90 7.73 -2.79 5.39
N ASN A 91 6.76 -2.82 4.47
CA ASN A 91 5.35 -2.56 4.77
C ASN A 91 5.04 -1.17 5.39
N GLU A 92 5.92 -0.17 5.24
CA GLU A 92 5.73 1.19 5.74
C GLU A 92 5.41 2.19 4.62
N ILE A 93 4.48 3.11 4.89
CA ILE A 93 4.21 4.28 4.06
C ILE A 93 3.77 5.47 4.91
N PHE A 94 4.10 6.69 4.50
CA PHE A 94 3.78 7.89 5.26
C PHE A 94 2.59 8.64 4.68
N CYS A 95 1.65 9.02 5.54
CA CYS A 95 0.51 9.85 5.15
C CYS A 95 0.87 11.34 5.18
N LEU A 96 0.86 11.96 4.00
CA LEU A 96 1.19 13.38 3.79
C LEU A 96 -0.03 14.21 3.34
N LYS A 97 -1.24 13.82 3.75
CA LYS A 97 -2.51 14.41 3.26
C LYS A 97 -2.66 15.92 3.49
N ASP A 98 -2.04 16.42 4.54
CA ASP A 98 -2.03 17.82 5.00
C ASP A 98 -0.79 18.58 4.50
N LYS A 99 0.04 17.97 3.65
CA LYS A 99 1.23 18.58 3.06
C LYS A 99 1.01 18.88 1.58
N THR A 100 1.74 19.88 1.10
CA THR A 100 1.71 20.32 -0.30
C THR A 100 2.80 19.62 -1.10
N LEU A 101 2.42 18.65 -1.95
CA LEU A 101 3.34 17.75 -2.68
C LEU A 101 3.49 18.17 -4.16
N LEU A 102 4.01 19.36 -4.40
CA LEU A 102 4.11 19.92 -5.76
C LEU A 102 5.24 19.31 -6.60
N ASN A 103 6.30 18.85 -5.95
CA ASN A 103 7.48 18.32 -6.62
C ASN A 103 8.30 17.44 -5.67
N ARG A 104 9.32 16.80 -6.23
CA ARG A 104 10.27 15.94 -5.53
C ARG A 104 10.91 16.61 -4.32
N ASP A 105 11.45 17.81 -4.49
CA ASP A 105 12.19 18.52 -3.45
C ASP A 105 11.33 18.77 -2.21
N ARG A 106 10.03 19.05 -2.40
CA ARG A 106 9.10 19.20 -1.27
C ARG A 106 8.92 17.91 -0.49
N VAL A 107 8.80 16.77 -1.15
CA VAL A 107 8.69 15.48 -0.46
C VAL A 107 9.98 15.18 0.31
N VAL A 108 11.13 15.32 -0.36
CA VAL A 108 12.45 15.11 0.25
C VAL A 108 12.65 15.99 1.49
N ASN A 109 12.26 17.27 1.44
CA ASN A 109 12.37 18.17 2.59
C ASN A 109 11.49 17.73 3.76
N ILE A 110 10.26 17.25 3.50
CA ILE A 110 9.37 16.76 4.58
C ILE A 110 10.02 15.58 5.32
N PHE A 111 10.61 14.63 4.58
CA PHE A 111 11.30 13.48 5.16
C PHE A 111 12.64 13.82 5.82
N SER A 112 13.25 14.95 5.44
CA SER A 112 14.51 15.44 6.03
C SER A 112 14.26 16.23 7.32
N GLU A 113 13.22 17.07 7.34
CA GLU A 113 12.88 17.92 8.48
C GLU A 113 12.30 17.12 9.64
N GLN A 114 11.54 16.05 9.35
CA GLN A 114 10.88 15.19 10.34
C GLN A 114 10.25 15.99 11.49
N ASP A 115 9.22 16.79 11.18
CA ASP A 115 8.52 17.57 12.20
C ASP A 115 7.98 16.69 13.35
N ASP A 116 7.54 17.32 14.44
CA ASP A 116 7.04 16.60 15.64
C ASP A 116 5.89 15.62 15.36
N SER A 117 5.22 15.73 14.22
CA SER A 117 4.14 14.83 13.82
C SER A 117 4.61 13.64 12.99
N PHE A 118 5.88 13.59 12.59
CA PHE A 118 6.39 12.70 11.57
C PHE A 118 6.20 11.21 11.91
N ASP A 119 6.55 10.80 13.12
CA ASP A 119 6.37 9.41 13.59
C ASP A 119 4.91 8.96 13.54
N THR A 120 3.98 9.90 13.78
CA THR A 120 2.53 9.61 13.75
C THR A 120 1.95 9.49 12.35
N ARG A 121 2.76 9.71 11.29
CA ARG A 121 2.35 9.63 9.88
C ARG A 121 2.59 8.25 9.27
N SER A 122 3.41 7.41 9.92
CA SER A 122 3.68 6.05 9.47
C SER A 122 2.40 5.19 9.49
N ARG A 123 2.16 4.46 8.40
CA ARG A 123 1.01 3.58 8.16
C ARG A 123 1.50 2.29 7.52
N LYS A 124 0.67 1.24 7.60
CA LYS A 124 0.89 0.02 6.82
C LYS A 124 0.37 0.19 5.40
N LEU A 125 0.95 -0.53 4.44
CA LEU A 125 0.60 -0.41 3.01
C LEU A 125 -0.88 -0.68 2.75
N LEU A 126 -1.46 -1.69 3.41
CA LEU A 126 -2.87 -2.08 3.29
C LEU A 126 -3.82 -1.34 4.24
N ASP A 127 -3.36 -0.37 5.03
CA ASP A 127 -4.25 0.46 5.85
C ASP A 127 -5.18 1.31 4.97
N TYR A 128 -6.32 1.72 5.52
CA TYR A 128 -7.30 2.57 4.83
C TYR A 128 -7.80 3.67 5.75
N CYS A 129 -8.11 4.84 5.20
CA CYS A 129 -8.74 5.94 5.93
C CYS A 129 -9.84 6.62 5.11
N LYS A 130 -10.68 7.41 5.81
CA LYS A 130 -11.80 8.15 5.19
C LYS A 130 -11.38 9.20 4.16
N ASP A 131 -10.12 9.65 4.22
CA ASP A 131 -9.57 10.65 3.31
C ASP A 131 -8.91 9.98 2.09
N TYR A 132 -9.13 8.68 1.88
CA TYR A 132 -8.59 7.93 0.75
C TYR A 132 -8.99 8.58 -0.58
N GLN A 133 -7.98 8.82 -1.41
CA GLN A 133 -8.12 9.27 -2.79
C GLN A 133 -7.10 8.49 -3.61
N SER A 134 -7.55 7.84 -4.68
CA SER A 134 -6.67 7.04 -5.54
C SER A 134 -5.57 7.91 -6.16
N ILE A 135 -4.40 7.32 -6.41
CA ILE A 135 -3.33 8.02 -7.13
C ILE A 135 -3.79 8.36 -8.55
N CYS A 136 -3.60 9.62 -8.93
CA CYS A 136 -3.76 10.13 -10.28
C CYS A 136 -2.51 10.95 -10.62
N GLU A 137 -1.72 10.51 -11.60
CA GLU A 137 -0.41 11.11 -11.93
C GLU A 137 -0.47 12.60 -12.28
N SER A 138 -1.62 13.10 -12.72
CA SER A 138 -1.81 14.50 -13.11
C SER A 138 -2.06 15.45 -11.93
N GLU A 139 -2.31 14.96 -10.72
CA GLU A 139 -2.74 15.79 -9.60
C GLU A 139 -1.62 16.13 -8.60
N LYS A 140 -0.76 15.16 -8.25
CA LYS A 140 0.27 15.32 -7.21
C LYS A 140 1.52 14.51 -7.51
N TYR A 141 2.68 15.04 -7.10
CA TYR A 141 3.92 14.27 -7.10
C TYR A 141 3.93 13.28 -5.93
N THR A 142 4.35 12.04 -6.19
CA THR A 142 4.51 11.01 -5.16
C THR A 142 5.75 10.16 -5.41
N TYR A 143 6.34 9.64 -4.34
CA TYR A 143 7.38 8.59 -4.38
C TYR A 143 6.79 7.17 -4.46
N ASN A 144 5.48 7.07 -4.67
CA ASN A 144 4.74 5.83 -4.76
C ASN A 144 4.52 5.46 -6.22
N ASP A 145 5.07 4.32 -6.64
CA ASP A 145 5.07 3.84 -8.02
C ASP A 145 3.87 2.92 -8.34
N TRP A 146 2.75 3.12 -7.61
CA TRP A 146 1.54 2.30 -7.72
C TRP A 146 0.95 2.17 -9.13
N VAL A 147 1.15 3.20 -9.97
CA VAL A 147 0.55 3.32 -11.31
C VAL A 147 1.39 2.58 -12.36
#